data_AF-A0A7J2IN00-F1
#
_entry.id   AF-A0A7J2IN00-F1
#
_cell.length_a   1.000
_cell.length_b   1.000
_cell.length_c   1.000
_cell.angle_alpha   90.00
_cell.angle_beta   90.00
_cell.angle_gamma   90.00
#
_symmetry.space_group_name_H-M   'P 1'
#
loop_
_entity.id
_entity.type
_entity.pdbx_description
1 polymer ?
#
loop_
_entity_poly.entity_id
_entity_poly.type
_entity_poly.pdbx_seq_one_letter_code
_entity_poly.pdbx_strand_id
1 'polypeptide(L)' 'MEEEEVKLDEIDLKIIEILQNNARTSFREIAKMLKISPQTVSNRVARLIIFSLL' A
#
# COMPACT_ATOMS: atom_id res chain seq x y z
N MET A 1 -18.70 2.26 18.17
CA MET A 1 -17.28 2.10 17.84
C MET A 1 -16.89 3.39 17.17
N GLU A 2 -15.95 4.15 17.72
CA GLU A 2 -15.39 5.29 16.98
C GLU A 2 -14.68 4.72 15.76
N GLU A 3 -15.06 5.17 14.56
CA GLU A 3 -14.30 4.87 13.36
C GLU A 3 -12.95 5.58 13.51
N GLU A 4 -11.88 4.82 13.78
CA GLU A 4 -10.53 5.38 13.68
C GLU A 4 -10.30 5.78 12.22
N GLU A 5 -10.20 7.09 11.99
CA GLU A 5 -9.96 7.64 10.67
C GLU A 5 -8.56 7.23 10.19
N VAL A 6 -8.49 6.33 9.22
CA VAL A 6 -7.22 5.85 8.66
C VAL A 6 -6.62 6.95 7.80
N LYS A 7 -5.56 7.59 8.32
CA LYS A 7 -4.84 8.62 7.56
C LYS A 7 -3.92 7.98 6.51
N LEU A 8 -4.37 7.97 5.26
CA LEU A 8 -3.59 7.56 4.10
C LEU A 8 -2.69 8.70 3.61
N ASP A 9 -1.45 8.37 3.26
CA ASP A 9 -0.57 9.28 2.52
C ASP A 9 -0.55 8.97 1.01
N GLU A 10 0.13 9.81 0.24
CA GLU A 10 0.22 9.65 -1.22
C GLU A 10 0.87 8.34 -1.66
N ILE A 11 1.77 7.77 -0.85
CA ILE A 11 2.42 6.49 -1.15
C ILE A 11 1.41 5.36 -0.98
N ASP A 12 0.59 5.41 0.07
CA ASP A 12 -0.46 4.43 0.30
C ASP A 12 -1.46 4.40 -0.85
N LEU A 13 -1.93 5.57 -1.30
CA LEU A 13 -2.85 5.70 -2.43
C LEU A 13 -2.26 5.11 -3.72
N LYS A 14 -0.97 5.38 -4.01
CA LYS A 14 -0.29 4.82 -5.18
C LYS A 14 -0.11 3.31 -5.08
N ILE A 15 0.18 2.77 -3.90
CA ILE A 15 0.26 1.32 -3.67
C ILE A 15 -1.10 0.67 -3.96
N ILE A 16 -2.19 1.26 -3.46
CA ILE A 16 -3.55 0.80 -3.72
C ILE A 16 -3.85 0.82 -5.21
N GLU A 17 -3.60 1.93 -5.90
CA GLU A 17 -3.82 2.07 -7.34
C GLU A 17 -3.06 1.00 -8.14
N ILE A 18 -1.78 0.77 -7.85
CA ILE A 18 -0.96 -0.24 -8.53
C ILE A 18 -1.53 -1.65 -8.31
N LEU A 19 -1.93 -1.98 -7.09
CA LEU A 19 -2.46 -3.31 -6.75
C LEU A 19 -3.88 -3.52 -7.27
N GLN A 20 -4.72 -2.48 -7.32
CA GLN A 20 -6.04 -2.54 -7.96
C GLN A 20 -5.92 -2.78 -9.47
N ASN A 21 -4.95 -2.12 -10.11
CA ASN A 21 -4.67 -2.31 -11.54
C ASN A 21 -4.09 -3.71 -11.82
N ASN A 22 -3.18 -4.19 -10.97
CA ASN A 22 -2.63 -5.54 -11.07
C ASN A 22 -2.17 -6.08 -9.70
N ALA A 23 -3.01 -6.89 -9.08
CA ALA A 23 -2.75 -7.50 -7.77
C ALA A 23 -1.54 -8.45 -7.73
N ARG A 24 -1.04 -8.90 -8.90
CA ARG A 24 0.16 -9.76 -9.01
C ARG A 24 1.46 -8.95 -9.06
N THR A 25 1.39 -7.63 -9.06
CA THR A 25 2.59 -6.78 -9.05
C THR A 25 3.39 -7.03 -7.77
N SER A 26 4.64 -7.47 -7.92
CA SER A 26 5.48 -7.78 -6.77
C SER A 26 5.87 -6.51 -6.00
N PHE A 27 6.10 -6.62 -4.69
CA PHE A 27 6.56 -5.49 -3.87
C PHE A 27 7.89 -4.89 -4.32
N ARG A 28 8.76 -5.68 -4.98
CA ARG A 28 10.01 -5.16 -5.59
C ARG A 28 9.72 -4.22 -6.75
N GLU A 29 8.77 -4.55 -7.61
CA GLU A 29 8.41 -3.69 -8.74
C GLU A 29 7.72 -2.41 -8.25
N ILE A 30 6.80 -2.52 -7.28
CA ILE A 30 6.17 -1.36 -6.65
C ILE A 30 7.22 -0.44 -6.00
N ALA A 31 8.16 -1.02 -5.26
CA ALA A 31 9.26 -0.28 -4.63
C ALA A 31 10.12 0.48 -5.66
N LYS A 32 10.42 -0.15 -6.80
CA LYS A 32 11.15 0.47 -7.90
C LYS A 32 10.36 1.63 -8.53
N MET A 33 9.05 1.44 -8.77
CA MET A 33 8.17 2.47 -9.32
C MET A 33 8.06 3.69 -8.41
N LEU A 34 7.97 3.46 -7.09
CA LEU A 34 7.79 4.51 -6.08
C LEU A 34 9.10 5.03 -5.48
N LYS A 35 10.25 4.50 -5.91
CA LYS A 35 11.60 4.84 -5.42
C LYS A 35 11.75 4.74 -3.89
N ILE A 36 11.20 3.67 -3.31
CA ILE A 36 11.28 3.35 -1.89
C ILE A 36 11.81 1.92 -1.69
N SER A 37 12.06 1.51 -0.45
CA SER A 37 12.50 0.15 -0.17
C SER A 37 11.34 -0.87 -0.30
N PRO A 38 11.60 -2.13 -0.72
CA PRO A 38 10.59 -3.19 -0.67
C PRO A 38 10.01 -3.43 0.72
N GLN A 39 10.82 -3.23 1.77
CA GLN A 39 10.37 -3.32 3.16
C GLN A 39 9.32 -2.26 3.48
N THR A 40 9.51 -1.02 2.99
CA THR A 40 8.54 0.08 3.13
C THR A 40 7.21 -0.27 2.46
N VAL A 41 7.24 -0.85 1.26
CA VAL A 41 6.01 -1.31 0.56
C VAL A 41 5.31 -2.39 1.38
N SER A 42 6.06 -3.41 1.82
CA SER A 42 5.51 -4.53 2.61
C SER A 42 4.82 -4.05 3.89
N ASN A 43 5.44 -3.15 4.64
CA ASN A 43 4.88 -2.60 5.87
C ASN A 43 3.58 -1.81 5.61
N ARG A 44 3.55 -1.03 4.52
CA ARG A 44 2.36 -0.24 4.14
C ARG A 44 1.21 -1.13 3.70
N VAL A 45 1.48 -2.14 2.85
CA VAL A 45 0.46 -3.12 2.42
C VAL A 45 -0.12 -3.87 3.60
N ALA A 46 0.72 -4.34 4.53
CA ALA A 46 0.25 -5.03 5.73
C ALA A 46 -0.70 -4.14 6.56
N ARG A 47 -0.37 -2.85 6.70
CA ARG A 47 -1.23 -1.88 7.38
C ARG A 47 -2.56 -1.67 6.65
N LEU A 48 -2.54 -1.57 5.32
CA LEU A 48 -3.75 -1.37 4.51
C LEU A 48 -4.73 -2.56 4.60
N ILE A 49 -4.21 -3.79 4.67
CA ILE A 49 -5.03 -5.01 4.85
C ILE A 49 -5.71 -5.02 6.22
N ILE A 50 -5.01 -4.62 7.28
CA ILE A 50 -5.58 -4.54 8.64
C ILE A 50 -6.80 -3.61 8.65
N PHE A 51 -6.72 -2.51 7.91
CA PHE A 51 -7.81 -1.55 7.77
C PHE A 51 -8.88 -1.95 6.72
N SER A 52 -8.78 -3.15 6.13
CA SER A 52 -9.69 -3.64 5.06
C SER A 52 -9.81 -2.69 3.86
N LEU A 53 -8.73 -1.96 3.55
CA LEU A 53 -8.66 -1.00 2.44
C LEU A 53 -8.10 -1.61 1.14
N LEU A 54 -7.60 -2.85 1.22
CA LEU A 54 -7.09 -3.69 0.12
C LEU A 54 -7.73 -5.07 0.24
#